data_AF-A0ABD2GF02-F1
#
_entry.id   AF-A0ABD2GF02-F1
#
_cell.length_a   1.000
_cell.length_b   1.000
_cell.length_c   1.000
_cell.angle_alpha   90.00
_cell.angle_beta   90.00
_cell.angle_gamma   90.00
#
_symmetry.space_group_name_H-M   'P 1'
#
loop_
_entity.id
_entity.type
_entity.pdbx_description
1 polymer ?
#
loop_
_entity_poly.entity_id
_entity_poly.type
_entity_poly.pdbx_seq_one_letter_code
_entity_poly.pdbx_strand_id
1 'polypeptide(L)'
;MSEALLNAAPSIDISEALLNAAEMFAELRFRDGQKEKLSVKVEPDLSSVISGVQELRSTVKILLSGLVEQERAGAGGEEEEEEQEESDEGDKGLQKARLQPPAKKSKNT
;
A
#
# COMPACT_ATOMS: atom_id res chain seq x y z
N MET A 1 -41.29 -33.87 -39.68
CA MET A 1 -41.70 -33.17 -38.45
C MET A 1 -40.42 -32.77 -37.74
N SER A 2 -40.31 -31.47 -37.48
CA SER A 2 -39.07 -30.76 -37.21
C SER A 2 -39.13 -30.27 -35.77
N GLU A 3 -38.16 -30.59 -34.93
CA GLU A 3 -37.92 -29.84 -33.70
C GLU A 3 -36.41 -29.64 -33.53
N ALA A 4 -35.98 -28.44 -33.90
CA ALA A 4 -34.67 -27.91 -33.54
C ALA A 4 -34.76 -27.41 -32.10
N LEU A 5 -34.06 -28.09 -31.18
CA LEU A 5 -33.84 -27.59 -29.83
C LEU A 5 -32.85 -26.43 -29.91
N LEU A 6 -33.38 -25.20 -29.90
CA LEU A 6 -32.58 -24.00 -29.66
C LEU A 6 -32.08 -24.03 -28.21
N ASN A 7 -30.79 -24.34 -28.04
CA ASN A 7 -30.08 -24.08 -26.80
C ASN A 7 -29.99 -22.57 -26.59
N ALA A 8 -30.81 -22.04 -25.69
CA ALA A 8 -30.66 -20.68 -25.19
C ALA A 8 -29.38 -20.61 -24.34
N ALA A 9 -28.35 -19.94 -24.86
CA ALA A 9 -27.20 -19.55 -24.04
C ALA A 9 -27.66 -18.54 -22.97
N PRO A 10 -27.15 -18.60 -21.73
CA PRO A 10 -27.46 -17.59 -20.72
C PRO A 10 -26.89 -16.25 -21.18
N SER A 11 -27.77 -15.27 -21.42
CA SER A 11 -27.39 -13.87 -21.53
C SER A 11 -26.80 -13.43 -20.20
N ILE A 12 -25.46 -13.37 -20.13
CA ILE A 12 -24.77 -12.73 -19.02
C ILE A 12 -25.04 -11.23 -19.15
N ASP A 13 -25.83 -10.70 -18.23
CA ASP A 13 -26.14 -9.27 -18.15
C ASP A 13 -24.89 -8.53 -17.64
N ILE A 14 -24.06 -8.07 -18.57
CA ILE A 14 -22.77 -7.38 -18.31
C ILE A 14 -22.97 -6.14 -17.43
N SER A 15 -24.20 -5.59 -17.41
CA SER A 15 -24.61 -4.43 -16.63
C SER A 15 -24.50 -4.66 -15.12
N GLU A 16 -24.79 -5.88 -14.64
CA GLU A 16 -24.83 -6.19 -13.21
C GLU A 16 -23.41 -6.40 -12.63
N ALA A 17 -22.51 -7.00 -13.42
CA ALA A 17 -21.11 -7.19 -13.06
C ALA A 17 -20.33 -5.86 -12.96
N LEU A 18 -20.66 -4.88 -13.81
CA LEU A 18 -20.03 -3.56 -13.77
C LEU A 18 -20.59 -2.66 -12.65
N LEU A 19 -21.80 -2.91 -12.15
CA LEU A 19 -22.40 -2.11 -11.08
C LEU A 19 -21.82 -2.39 -9.70
N ASN A 20 -21.22 -3.58 -9.52
CA ASN A 20 -20.76 -4.07 -8.22
C ASN A 20 -19.25 -3.97 -8.02
N ALA A 21 -18.46 -3.81 -9.09
CA ALA A 21 -17.02 -3.67 -9.00
C ALA A 21 -16.64 -2.27 -8.48
N ALA A 22 -16.01 -2.22 -7.32
CA ALA A 22 -15.36 -1.03 -6.78
C ALA A 22 -13.86 -1.05 -7.10
N GLU A 23 -13.20 0.10 -6.99
CA GLU A 23 -11.76 0.21 -7.22
C GLU A 23 -11.12 1.00 -6.09
N MET A 24 -10.02 0.47 -5.56
CA MET A 24 -9.20 1.15 -4.56
C MET A 24 -7.98 1.77 -5.23
N PHE A 25 -7.69 3.02 -4.87
CA PHE A 25 -6.60 3.79 -5.47
C PHE A 25 -5.57 4.21 -4.43
N ALA A 26 -4.30 4.20 -4.82
CA ALA A 26 -3.23 4.87 -4.12
C ALA A 26 -2.45 5.76 -5.11
N GLU A 27 -1.89 6.86 -4.61
CA GLU A 27 -1.05 7.76 -5.39
C GLU A 27 0.25 8.00 -4.64
N LEU A 28 1.38 7.67 -5.27
CA LEU A 28 2.70 8.08 -4.82
C LEU A 28 3.07 9.40 -5.49
N ARG A 29 3.61 10.34 -4.71
CA ARG A 29 4.11 11.63 -5.20
C ARG A 29 5.60 11.72 -4.96
N PHE A 30 6.35 11.91 -6.03
CA PHE A 30 7.79 12.06 -6.01
C PHE A 30 8.19 13.52 -5.72
N ARG A 31 9.44 13.73 -5.34
CA ARG A 31 9.98 15.07 -5.01
C ARG A 31 10.05 16.00 -6.22
N ASP A 32 10.20 15.43 -7.41
CA ASP A 32 10.19 16.15 -8.69
C ASP A 32 8.77 16.53 -9.16
N GLY A 33 7.73 16.19 -8.37
CA GLY A 33 6.34 16.46 -8.69
C GLY A 33 5.67 15.40 -9.57
N GLN A 34 6.40 14.37 -10.02
CA GLN A 34 5.80 13.24 -10.71
C GLN A 34 4.86 12.47 -9.77
N LYS A 35 3.91 11.75 -10.38
CA LYS A 35 2.90 10.98 -9.67
C LYS A 35 2.76 9.60 -10.27
N GLU A 36 2.68 8.60 -9.42
CA GLU A 36 2.39 7.23 -9.82
C GLU A 36 1.10 6.77 -9.14
N LYS A 37 0.14 6.33 -9.96
CA LYS A 37 -1.16 5.86 -9.49
C LYS A 37 -1.18 4.35 -9.54
N LEU A 38 -1.63 3.76 -8.43
CA LEU A 38 -1.88 2.35 -8.28
C LEU A 38 -3.38 2.16 -8.13
N SER A 39 -3.92 1.13 -8.76
CA SER A 39 -5.32 0.77 -8.58
C SER A 39 -5.49 -0.73 -8.48
N VAL A 40 -6.43 -1.16 -7.64
CA VAL A 40 -6.81 -2.56 -7.45
C VAL A 40 -8.32 -2.64 -7.49
N LYS A 41 -8.84 -3.51 -8.35
CA LYS A 41 -10.27 -3.80 -8.41
C LYS A 41 -10.67 -4.64 -7.20
N VAL A 42 -11.78 -4.28 -6.58
CA VAL A 42 -12.35 -4.99 -5.45
C VAL A 42 -13.84 -5.19 -5.66
N GLU A 43 -14.33 -6.31 -5.17
CA GLU A 43 -15.76 -6.59 -5.08
C GLU A 43 -16.34 -5.86 -3.85
N PRO A 44 -17.66 -5.66 -3.79
CA PRO A 44 -18.31 -4.87 -2.74
C PRO A 44 -18.50 -5.71 -1.45
N ASP A 45 -17.45 -6.41 -1.04
CA ASP A 45 -17.40 -7.24 0.15
C ASP A 45 -16.11 -7.01 0.95
N LEU A 46 -16.19 -7.26 2.25
CA LEU A 46 -15.09 -6.95 3.18
C LEU A 46 -13.85 -7.81 2.91
N SER A 47 -14.01 -9.06 2.49
CA SER A 47 -12.88 -9.96 2.22
C SER A 47 -12.09 -9.50 1.00
N SER A 48 -12.78 -9.05 -0.05
CA SER A 48 -12.16 -8.47 -1.24
C SER A 48 -11.44 -7.16 -0.92
N VAL A 49 -12.04 -6.28 -0.11
CA VAL A 49 -11.39 -5.04 0.36
C VAL A 49 -10.12 -5.34 1.17
N ILE A 50 -10.16 -6.28 2.12
CA ILE A 50 -8.97 -6.65 2.91
C ILE A 50 -7.87 -7.18 2.00
N SER A 51 -8.22 -8.03 1.04
CA SER A 51 -7.26 -8.60 0.09
C SER A 51 -6.64 -7.52 -0.78
N GLY A 52 -7.46 -6.60 -1.31
CA GLY A 52 -6.96 -5.49 -2.13
C GLY A 52 -6.08 -4.51 -1.34
N VAL A 53 -6.31 -4.31 -0.03
CA VAL A 53 -5.41 -3.53 0.83
C VAL A 53 -4.06 -4.23 0.99
N GLN A 54 -4.06 -5.55 1.16
CA GLN A 54 -2.82 -6.33 1.23
C GLN A 54 -2.04 -6.31 -0.09
N GLU A 55 -2.74 -6.38 -1.22
CA GLU A 55 -2.17 -6.25 -2.56
C GLU A 55 -1.53 -4.87 -2.74
N LEU A 56 -2.28 -3.79 -2.50
CA LEU A 56 -1.76 -2.41 -2.55
C LEU A 56 -0.53 -2.23 -1.66
N ARG A 57 -0.57 -2.74 -0.41
CA ARG A 57 0.57 -2.68 0.50
C ARG A 57 1.79 -3.37 -0.09
N SER A 58 1.62 -4.55 -0.69
CA SER A 58 2.73 -5.33 -1.26
C SER A 58 3.33 -4.61 -2.47
N THR A 59 2.48 -4.11 -3.36
CA THR A 59 2.89 -3.31 -4.53
C THR A 59 3.64 -2.05 -4.11
N VAL A 60 3.12 -1.29 -3.14
CA VAL A 60 3.78 -0.10 -2.60
C VAL A 60 5.13 -0.46 -1.97
N LYS A 61 5.21 -1.57 -1.22
CA LYS A 61 6.48 -2.02 -0.62
C LYS A 61 7.53 -2.27 -1.71
N ILE A 62 7.19 -3.01 -2.75
CA ILE A 62 8.12 -3.32 -3.85
C ILE A 62 8.58 -2.05 -4.55
N LEU A 63 7.64 -1.14 -4.86
CA LEU A 63 7.94 0.12 -5.52
C LEU A 63 8.90 0.97 -4.68
N LEU A 64 8.60 1.15 -3.39
CA LEU A 64 9.46 1.93 -2.49
C LEU A 64 10.84 1.28 -2.30
N SER A 65 10.91 -0.04 -2.19
CA SER A 65 12.20 -0.77 -2.14
C SER A 65 13.03 -0.50 -3.39
N GLY A 66 12.44 -0.60 -4.59
CA GLY A 66 13.14 -0.30 -5.83
C GLY A 66 13.65 1.13 -5.92
N LEU A 67 12.90 2.11 -5.40
CA LEU A 67 13.35 3.50 -5.35
C LEU A 67 14.54 3.70 -4.41
N VAL A 68 14.55 3.03 -3.26
CA VAL A 68 15.67 3.08 -2.31
C VAL A 68 16.91 2.43 -2.92
N GLU A 69 16.75 1.29 -3.59
CA GLU A 69 17.85 0.62 -4.31
C GLU A 69 18.41 1.50 -5.42
N GLN A 70 17.56 2.17 -6.20
CA GLN A 70 17.99 3.10 -7.23
C GLN A 70 18.76 4.29 -6.65
N GLU A 71 18.29 4.84 -5.52
CA GLU A 71 18.99 5.93 -4.82
C GLU A 71 20.36 5.47 -4.30
N ARG A 72 20.44 4.27 -3.71
CA ARG A 72 21.70 3.66 -3.25
C ARG A 72 22.69 3.43 -4.40
N ALA A 73 22.22 2.89 -5.53
CA ALA A 73 23.07 2.65 -6.70
C ALA A 73 23.59 3.95 -7.35
N GLY A 74 22.79 5.02 -7.33
CA GLY A 74 23.19 6.34 -7.84
C GLY A 74 24.18 7.09 -6.95
N ALA A 75 24.29 6.73 -5.67
CA ALA A 75 25.15 7.41 -4.70
C ALA A 75 26.62 6.96 -4.72
N GLY A 76 27.01 5.99 -5.57
CA GLY A 76 28.33 5.36 -5.52
C GLY A 76 28.34 4.31 -4.41
N GLY A 77 28.14 3.05 -4.82
CA GLY A 77 27.94 1.93 -3.91
C GLY A 77 29.06 1.75 -2.89
N GLU A 78 28.69 1.82 -1.63
CA GLU A 78 29.38 1.12 -0.56
C GLU A 78 28.41 0.02 -0.11
N GLU A 79 28.76 -1.21 -0.45
CA GLU A 79 28.07 -2.43 -0.04
C GLU A 79 28.11 -2.50 1.49
N GLU A 80 26.97 -2.30 2.16
CA GLU A 80 26.84 -2.66 3.57
C GLU A 80 26.77 -4.19 3.65
N GLU A 81 27.92 -4.80 3.95
CA GLU A 81 28.00 -6.17 4.44
C GLU A 81 27.04 -6.30 5.64
N GLU A 82 26.02 -7.14 5.50
CA GLU A 82 25.16 -7.55 6.60
C GLU A 82 26.01 -8.38 7.59
N GLU A 83 26.72 -7.72 8.49
CA GLU A 83 27.23 -8.38 9.69
C GLU A 83 26.04 -8.72 10.59
N GLN A 84 25.63 -9.98 10.51
CA GLN A 84 24.84 -10.65 11.54
C GLN A 84 25.59 -10.56 12.87
N GLU A 85 25.27 -9.57 13.71
CA GLU A 85 25.57 -9.66 15.13
C GLU A 85 24.37 -10.22 15.89
N GLU A 86 24.64 -11.42 16.40
CA GLU A 86 23.88 -12.23 17.33
C GLU A 86 23.67 -11.50 18.67
N SER A 87 22.49 -11.71 19.27
CA SER A 87 22.28 -11.76 20.73
C SER A 87 22.26 -10.45 21.54
N ASP A 88 21.14 -10.18 22.23
CA ASP A 88 21.02 -10.50 23.67
C ASP A 88 19.61 -10.14 24.21
N GLU A 89 19.01 -11.08 24.94
CA GLU A 89 17.75 -10.89 25.66
C GLU A 89 17.96 -9.91 26.84
N GLY A 90 17.51 -8.67 26.69
CA GLY A 90 17.62 -7.63 27.72
C GLY A 90 16.29 -7.02 28.10
N ASP A 91 15.56 -7.69 28.99
CA ASP A 91 14.36 -7.24 29.69
C ASP A 91 14.54 -5.88 30.44
N LYS A 92 13.41 -5.16 30.55
CA LYS A 92 13.10 -4.01 31.45
C LYS A 92 13.56 -2.59 31.06
N GLY A 93 12.56 -1.74 30.80
CA GLY A 93 12.79 -0.28 30.80
C GLY A 93 11.57 0.61 30.55
N LEU A 94 10.42 0.38 31.21
CA LEU A 94 9.37 1.40 31.30
C LEU A 94 9.91 2.66 32.01
N GLN A 95 10.37 3.68 31.27
CA GLN A 95 10.61 5.00 31.85
C GLN A 95 10.06 6.13 30.97
N LYS A 96 8.96 6.68 31.50
CA LYS A 96 8.32 7.96 31.19
C LYS A 96 9.33 9.05 30.78
N ALA A 97 9.06 9.68 29.64
CA ALA A 97 9.33 11.10 29.48
C ALA A 97 8.14 11.77 28.77
N ARG A 98 7.21 12.29 29.57
CA ARG A 98 6.20 13.25 29.10
C ARG A 98 6.95 14.51 28.66
N LEU A 99 7.18 14.64 27.36
CA LEU A 99 7.66 15.87 26.74
C LEU A 99 6.50 16.87 26.74
N GLN A 100 6.34 17.62 27.83
CA GLN A 100 5.47 18.80 27.84
C GLN A 100 6.13 19.88 27.00
N PRO A 101 5.46 20.45 25.98
CA PRO A 101 6.03 21.54 25.20
C PRO A 101 6.13 22.82 26.05
N PRO A 102 7.19 23.63 25.85
CA PRO A 102 7.46 24.81 26.66
C PRO A 102 6.35 25.87 26.52
N ALA A 103 5.92 26.41 27.67
CA ALA A 103 4.94 27.49 27.72
C ALA A 103 5.49 28.76 27.04
N LYS A 104 4.76 29.24 26.02
CA LYS A 104 5.04 30.52 25.35
C LYS A 104 4.80 31.67 26.35
N LYS A 105 5.84 32.47 26.61
CA LYS A 105 5.71 33.74 27.34
C LYS A 105 5.10 34.77 26.39
N SER A 106 3.87 35.20 26.65
CA SER A 106 3.26 36.36 25.98
C SER A 106 3.94 37.65 26.44
N LYS A 107 4.40 38.45 25.47
CA LYS A 107 4.95 39.79 25.66
C LYS A 107 3.78 40.77 25.58
N ASN A 108 3.41 41.36 26.71
CA ASN A 108 2.44 42.46 26.72
C ASN A 108 3.18 43.74 26.31
N THR A 109 2.60 44.45 25.36
CA THR A 109 2.96 45.82 24.97
C THR A 109 2.31 46.80 25.94
#